data_AF-A0A7K8HYQ1-F1
#
_entry.id   AF-A0A7K8HYQ1-F1
#
_cell.length_a   1.000
_cell.length_b   1.000
_cell.length_c   1.000
_cell.angle_alpha   90.00
_cell.angle_beta   90.00
_cell.angle_gamma   90.00
#
_symmetry.space_group_name_H-M   'P 1'
#
loop_
_entity.id
_entity.type
_entity.pdbx_description
1 polymer ?
#
loop_
_entity_poly.entity_id
_entity_poly.type
_entity_poly.pdbx_seq_one_letter_code
_entity_poly.pdbx_strand_id
1 'polypeptide(L)'
;PLLASAHESRCIRLWSIQGNLMKELLPFSEHPSGPLTALCTDIFTKTLLTGSKKGHIIRWNIASFLEDALNKKNEIKEELCWRAHATKVVDLFIEEEKNVVVTASIDGSVRLWHAMTGYYFGYFGQARKFELSDTSRLILPSDVNNFPAIIREESKHTEKKKVKYPLMLDRDK
;
A
#
# COMPACT_ATOMS: atom_id res chain seq x y z
N PRO A 1 -2.53 22.99 -0.36
CA PRO A 1 -3.37 21.76 -0.28
C PRO A 1 -3.01 20.84 -1.45
N LEU A 2 -2.88 19.54 -1.17
CA LEU A 2 -2.50 18.52 -2.14
C LEU A 2 -3.70 17.60 -2.38
N LEU A 3 -3.92 17.17 -3.62
CA LEU A 3 -4.92 16.15 -3.96
C LEU A 3 -4.22 14.85 -4.33
N ALA A 4 -4.75 13.73 -3.88
CA ALA A 4 -4.31 12.40 -4.29
C ALA A 4 -5.41 11.71 -5.11
N SER A 5 -5.02 11.09 -6.21
CA SER A 5 -5.93 10.28 -7.04
C SER A 5 -5.30 8.93 -7.36
N ALA A 6 -6.10 7.88 -7.40
CA ALA A 6 -5.68 6.56 -7.82
C ALA A 6 -6.41 6.16 -9.10
N HIS A 7 -5.74 5.44 -9.97
CA HIS A 7 -6.26 5.04 -11.26
C HIS A 7 -6.13 3.53 -11.51
N GLU A 8 -6.92 3.01 -12.44
CA GLU A 8 -6.90 1.59 -12.82
C GLU A 8 -5.54 1.12 -13.33
N SER A 9 -4.72 2.06 -13.82
CA SER A 9 -3.31 1.85 -14.21
C SER A 9 -2.37 1.57 -13.03
N ARG A 10 -2.91 1.39 -11.81
CA ARG A 10 -2.16 1.12 -10.54
C ARG A 10 -1.31 2.29 -10.08
N CYS A 11 -1.57 3.45 -10.65
CA CYS A 11 -0.79 4.64 -10.45
C CYS A 11 -1.53 5.55 -9.46
N ILE A 12 -0.77 6.12 -8.53
CA ILE A 12 -1.24 7.19 -7.65
C ILE A 12 -0.60 8.48 -8.15
N ARG A 13 -1.42 9.50 -8.35
CA ARG A 13 -0.96 10.83 -8.74
C ARG A 13 -1.27 11.83 -7.64
N LEU A 14 -0.28 12.66 -7.36
CA LEU A 14 -0.36 13.77 -6.42
C LEU A 14 -0.40 15.07 -7.22
N TRP A 15 -1.38 15.91 -6.91
CA TRP A 15 -1.67 17.12 -7.66
C TRP A 15 -1.67 18.34 -6.76
N SER A 16 -1.23 19.47 -7.30
CA SER A 16 -1.54 20.76 -6.69
C SER A 16 -3.03 21.07 -6.84
N ILE A 17 -3.57 21.93 -5.97
CA ILE A 17 -4.97 22.36 -6.08
C ILE A 17 -5.26 23.12 -7.38
N GLN A 18 -4.21 23.63 -8.05
CA GLN A 18 -4.28 24.26 -9.37
C GLN A 18 -4.32 23.24 -10.52
N GLY A 19 -4.26 21.94 -10.23
CA GLY A 19 -4.32 20.87 -11.23
C GLY A 19 -2.96 20.45 -11.80
N ASN A 20 -1.85 20.96 -11.28
CA ASN A 20 -0.52 20.57 -11.74
C ASN A 20 -0.14 19.21 -11.16
N LEU A 21 0.38 18.30 -12.00
CA LEU A 21 0.92 17.02 -11.54
C LEU A 21 2.23 17.28 -10.79
N MET A 22 2.26 16.94 -9.50
CA MET A 22 3.43 17.12 -8.63
C MET A 22 4.29 15.86 -8.61
N LYS A 23 3.65 14.69 -8.48
CA LYS A 23 4.34 13.41 -8.38
C LYS A 23 3.47 12.27 -8.89
N GLU A 24 4.12 11.29 -9.49
CA GLU A 24 3.53 10.00 -9.84
C GLU A 24 4.18 8.89 -8.99
N LEU A 25 3.37 7.99 -8.44
CA LEU A 25 3.79 6.87 -7.61
C LEU A 25 3.27 5.56 -8.19
N LEU A 26 4.13 4.55 -8.15
CA LEU A 26 3.81 3.19 -8.57
C LEU A 26 4.12 2.25 -7.39
N PRO A 27 3.19 1.35 -7.01
CA PRO A 27 3.45 0.27 -6.05
C PRO A 27 4.72 -0.48 -6.43
N PHE A 28 5.68 -0.53 -5.52
CA PHE A 28 6.94 -1.24 -5.67
C PHE A 28 6.80 -2.72 -5.30
N SER A 29 5.83 -3.08 -4.45
CA SER A 29 5.62 -4.47 -4.02
C SER A 29 5.57 -5.43 -5.22
N GLU A 30 6.43 -6.46 -5.19
CA GLU A 30 6.52 -7.49 -6.26
C GLU A 30 5.19 -8.24 -6.48
N HIS A 31 4.28 -8.15 -5.51
CA HIS A 31 2.94 -8.69 -5.65
C HIS A 31 2.10 -7.75 -6.51
N PRO A 32 1.54 -8.21 -7.63
CA PRO A 32 0.74 -7.37 -8.51
C PRO A 32 -0.55 -7.03 -7.78
N SER A 33 -0.54 -5.92 -7.03
CA SER A 33 -1.66 -5.38 -6.25
C SER A 33 -2.91 -5.19 -7.14
N GLY A 34 -2.74 -5.14 -8.46
CA GLY A 34 -3.83 -4.92 -9.41
C GLY A 34 -4.28 -3.46 -9.37
N PRO A 35 -5.32 -3.10 -10.14
CA PRO A 35 -5.88 -1.76 -10.13
C PRO A 35 -6.16 -1.23 -8.72
N LEU A 36 -5.82 0.02 -8.47
CA LEU A 36 -6.20 0.71 -7.24
C LEU A 36 -7.64 1.17 -7.35
N THR A 37 -8.39 1.00 -6.26
CA THR A 37 -9.85 1.15 -6.23
C THR A 37 -10.35 2.02 -5.08
N ALA A 38 -9.53 2.25 -4.06
CA ALA A 38 -9.82 3.12 -2.94
C ALA A 38 -8.56 3.87 -2.49
N LEU A 39 -8.75 5.07 -1.94
CA LEU A 39 -7.71 5.90 -1.34
C LEU A 39 -8.25 6.55 -0.08
N CYS A 40 -7.43 6.63 0.97
CA CYS A 40 -7.70 7.50 2.11
C CYS A 40 -6.39 8.01 2.72
N THR A 41 -6.45 9.11 3.45
CA THR A 41 -5.30 9.68 4.17
C THR A 41 -5.67 9.89 5.63
N ASP A 42 -4.67 10.02 6.49
CA ASP A 42 -4.86 10.34 7.91
C ASP A 42 -5.15 11.83 8.11
N ILE A 43 -5.66 12.20 9.29
CA ILE A 43 -5.96 13.59 9.66
C ILE A 43 -4.74 14.53 9.57
N PHE A 44 -3.52 13.99 9.72
CA PHE A 44 -2.28 14.76 9.63
C PHE A 44 -1.68 14.77 8.22
N THR A 45 -2.29 14.08 7.25
CA THR A 45 -1.84 13.95 5.85
C THR A 45 -0.42 13.40 5.71
N LYS A 46 0.05 12.59 6.65
CA LYS A 46 1.39 11.97 6.65
C LYS A 46 1.37 10.58 6.04
N THR A 47 0.22 9.92 6.07
CA THR A 47 0.01 8.56 5.61
C THR A 47 -1.04 8.54 4.52
N LEU A 48 -0.76 7.80 3.45
CA LEU A 48 -1.73 7.51 2.40
C LEU A 48 -1.95 5.99 2.36
N LEU A 49 -3.21 5.57 2.45
CA LEU A 49 -3.61 4.18 2.23
C LEU A 49 -4.24 4.04 0.86
N THR A 50 -3.94 2.92 0.22
CA THR A 50 -4.52 2.55 -1.07
C THR A 50 -5.08 1.15 -1.00
N GLY A 51 -6.26 0.95 -1.57
CA GLY A 51 -6.93 -0.34 -1.67
C GLY A 51 -6.97 -0.80 -3.12
N SER A 52 -6.97 -2.11 -3.35
CA SER A 52 -6.89 -2.66 -4.70
C SER A 52 -8.03 -3.61 -5.08
N LYS A 53 -8.18 -3.84 -6.39
CA LYS A 53 -9.11 -4.82 -6.97
C LYS A 53 -8.82 -6.26 -6.54
N LYS A 54 -7.60 -6.56 -6.12
CA LYS A 54 -7.21 -7.88 -5.59
C LYS A 54 -7.23 -7.94 -4.06
N GLY A 55 -7.78 -6.94 -3.40
CA GLY A 55 -7.94 -6.92 -1.95
C GLY A 55 -6.67 -6.60 -1.17
N HIS A 56 -5.68 -6.00 -1.82
CA HIS A 56 -4.47 -5.55 -1.13
C HIS A 56 -4.66 -4.14 -0.61
N ILE A 57 -4.11 -3.89 0.57
CA ILE A 57 -3.93 -2.55 1.12
C ILE A 57 -2.44 -2.25 1.13
N ILE A 58 -2.11 -1.03 0.70
CA ILE A 58 -0.75 -0.51 0.72
C ILE A 58 -0.74 0.79 1.49
N ARG A 59 0.20 0.92 2.41
CA ARG A 59 0.45 2.11 3.22
C ARG A 59 1.70 2.83 2.72
N TRP A 60 1.56 4.13 2.54
CA TRP A 60 2.59 5.03 2.04
C TRP A 60 2.86 6.12 3.05
N ASN A 61 4.14 6.44 3.25
CA ASN A 61 4.57 7.62 3.98
C ASN A 61 4.78 8.77 3.00
N ILE A 62 4.00 9.83 3.18
CA ILE A 62 4.06 11.04 2.37
C ILE A 62 4.53 12.27 3.16
N ALA A 63 4.86 12.11 4.45
CA ALA A 63 5.23 13.21 5.34
C ALA A 63 6.44 14.00 4.81
N SER A 64 7.53 13.31 4.47
CA SER A 64 8.74 13.97 3.98
C SER A 64 8.50 14.74 2.68
N PHE A 65 7.61 14.25 1.81
CA PHE A 65 7.24 14.95 0.58
C PHE A 65 6.50 16.27 0.83
N LEU A 66 5.66 16.33 1.87
CA LEU A 66 4.93 17.54 2.22
C LEU A 66 5.80 18.60 2.90
N GLU A 67 6.83 18.18 3.64
CA GLU A 67 7.73 19.10 4.34
C GLU A 67 8.60 19.92 3.36
N ASP A 68 9.05 19.34 2.25
CA ASP A 68 9.84 20.05 1.24
C ASP A 68 9.61 19.49 -0.19
N ALA A 69 8.46 19.83 -0.78
CA ALA A 69 8.05 19.32 -2.09
C ALA A 69 9.02 19.63 -3.25
N LEU A 70 9.97 20.56 -3.08
CA LEU A 70 10.94 20.97 -4.09
C LEU A 70 12.26 20.20 -4.01
N ASN A 71 12.50 19.47 -2.92
CA ASN A 71 13.73 18.74 -2.72
C ASN A 71 13.63 17.34 -3.33
N LYS A 72 14.49 17.08 -4.32
CA LYS A 72 14.55 15.79 -5.04
C LYS A 72 14.82 14.58 -4.15
N LYS A 73 15.27 14.81 -2.91
CA LYS A 73 15.56 13.77 -1.92
C LYS A 73 14.31 13.32 -1.14
N ASN A 74 13.17 14.00 -1.29
CA ASN A 74 11.94 13.62 -0.60
C ASN A 74 11.24 12.49 -1.34
N GLU A 75 11.56 11.29 -0.88
CA GLU A 75 11.02 10.03 -1.35
C GLU A 75 9.74 9.70 -0.59
N ILE A 76 8.69 9.37 -1.33
CA ILE A 76 7.48 8.76 -0.79
C ILE A 76 7.73 7.27 -0.70
N LYS A 77 7.57 6.71 0.51
CA LYS A 77 7.96 5.34 0.80
C LYS A 77 6.75 4.45 0.94
N GLU A 78 6.77 3.31 0.27
CA GLU A 78 5.84 2.21 0.56
C GLU A 78 6.30 1.56 1.87
N GLU A 79 5.54 1.70 2.95
CA GLU A 79 5.93 1.20 4.28
C GLU A 79 5.44 -0.24 4.50
N LEU A 80 4.24 -0.53 4.03
CA LEU A 80 3.54 -1.78 4.34
C LEU A 80 2.60 -2.16 3.21
N CYS A 81 2.61 -3.45 2.84
CA CYS A 81 1.64 -4.03 1.93
C CYS A 81 1.10 -5.32 2.53
N TRP A 82 -0.23 -5.48 2.57
CA TRP A 82 -0.85 -6.71 3.04
C TRP A 82 -2.11 -7.02 2.24
N ARG A 83 -2.50 -8.30 2.24
CA ARG A 83 -3.77 -8.71 1.66
C ARG A 83 -4.85 -8.61 2.74
N ALA A 84 -5.77 -7.65 2.59
CA ALA A 84 -6.87 -7.49 3.52
C ALA A 84 -8.07 -8.38 3.16
N HIS A 85 -8.34 -8.50 1.86
CA HIS A 85 -9.52 -9.16 1.33
C HIS A 85 -9.15 -10.16 0.23
N ALA A 86 -9.99 -11.18 0.04
CA ALA A 86 -9.86 -12.08 -1.10
C ALA A 86 -10.15 -11.37 -2.43
N THR A 87 -10.99 -10.33 -2.39
CA THR A 87 -11.53 -9.62 -3.56
C THR A 87 -11.41 -8.08 -3.44
N LYS A 88 -12.02 -7.32 -4.35
CA LYS A 88 -11.86 -5.87 -4.49
C LYS A 88 -12.23 -5.10 -3.22
N VAL A 89 -11.28 -4.30 -2.75
CA VAL A 89 -11.52 -3.27 -1.74
C VAL A 89 -12.33 -2.13 -2.37
N VAL A 90 -13.40 -1.74 -1.71
CA VAL A 90 -14.29 -0.66 -2.17
C VAL A 90 -14.18 0.60 -1.34
N ASP A 91 -13.73 0.49 -0.09
CA ASP A 91 -13.60 1.64 0.79
C ASP A 91 -12.54 1.42 1.88
N LEU A 92 -12.01 2.54 2.39
CA LEU A 92 -10.95 2.59 3.40
C LEU A 92 -11.22 3.72 4.41
N PHE A 93 -10.97 3.43 5.68
CA PHE A 93 -11.03 4.41 6.75
C PHE A 93 -9.90 4.20 7.76
N ILE A 94 -9.33 5.29 8.26
CA ILE A 94 -8.30 5.28 9.29
C ILE A 94 -8.90 5.88 10.55
N GLU A 95 -8.72 5.20 11.66
CA GLU A 95 -9.00 5.72 13.00
C GLU A 95 -7.69 5.84 13.77
N GLU A 96 -7.16 7.05 13.82
CA GLU A 96 -5.81 7.32 14.29
C GLU A 96 -5.65 7.11 15.79
N GLU A 97 -6.63 7.52 16.61
CA GLU A 97 -6.52 7.41 18.07
C GLU A 97 -6.40 5.96 18.54
N LYS A 98 -7.01 5.03 17.79
CA LYS A 98 -6.97 3.59 18.08
C LYS A 98 -5.95 2.84 17.23
N ASN A 99 -5.24 3.52 16.34
CA ASN A 99 -4.30 2.93 15.39
C ASN A 99 -4.95 1.80 14.56
N VAL A 100 -6.17 2.04 14.07
CA VAL A 100 -6.97 1.06 13.33
C VAL A 100 -7.17 1.50 11.88
N VAL A 101 -7.12 0.54 10.96
CA VAL A 101 -7.62 0.68 9.60
C VAL A 101 -8.86 -0.18 9.45
N VAL A 102 -9.91 0.40 8.88
CA VAL A 102 -11.13 -0.31 8.49
C VAL A 102 -11.15 -0.43 6.97
N THR A 103 -11.44 -1.63 6.48
CA THR A 103 -11.49 -1.93 5.05
C THR A 103 -12.83 -2.55 4.70
N ALA A 104 -13.46 -2.10 3.61
CA ALA A 104 -14.69 -2.68 3.07
C ALA A 104 -14.44 -3.29 1.69
N SER A 105 -15.14 -4.38 1.37
CA SER A 105 -14.90 -5.15 0.15
C SER A 105 -16.18 -5.67 -0.49
N ILE A 106 -16.11 -5.99 -1.79
CA ILE A 106 -17.19 -6.67 -2.51
C ILE A 106 -17.43 -8.10 -2.03
N ASP A 107 -16.51 -8.68 -1.24
CA ASP A 107 -16.73 -9.98 -0.57
C ASP A 107 -17.80 -9.93 0.53
N GLY A 108 -18.38 -8.75 0.78
CA GLY A 108 -19.46 -8.55 1.75
C GLY A 108 -18.96 -8.38 3.19
N SER A 109 -17.65 -8.31 3.42
CA SER A 109 -17.08 -8.11 4.75
C SER A 109 -16.51 -6.70 4.93
N VAL A 110 -16.56 -6.24 6.18
CA VAL A 110 -15.84 -5.06 6.67
C VAL A 110 -14.90 -5.53 7.77
N ARG A 111 -13.60 -5.26 7.60
CA ARG A 111 -12.51 -5.83 8.41
C ARG A 111 -11.71 -4.74 9.11
N LEU A 112 -11.17 -5.07 10.28
CA LEU A 112 -10.34 -4.19 11.10
C LEU A 112 -8.90 -4.70 11.14
N TRP A 113 -7.97 -3.76 11.05
CA TRP A 113 -6.54 -4.02 11.01
C TRP A 113 -5.78 -3.04 11.90
N HIS A 114 -4.65 -3.45 12.43
CA HIS A 114 -3.71 -2.55 13.08
C HIS A 114 -2.98 -1.71 12.03
N ALA A 115 -3.06 -0.39 12.11
CA ALA A 115 -2.65 0.50 11.03
C ALA A 115 -1.15 0.50 10.73
N MET A 116 -0.31 0.19 11.74
CA MET A 116 1.15 0.17 11.58
C MET A 116 1.71 -1.18 11.14
N THR A 117 1.05 -2.28 11.52
CA THR A 117 1.58 -3.63 11.28
C THR A 117 0.75 -4.43 10.28
N GLY A 118 -0.47 -3.99 9.97
CA GLY A 118 -1.40 -4.72 9.10
C GLY A 118 -1.99 -5.97 9.76
N TYR A 119 -1.90 -6.10 11.08
CA TYR A 119 -2.42 -7.26 11.80
C TYR A 119 -3.93 -7.25 11.85
N TYR A 120 -4.54 -8.41 11.66
CA TYR A 120 -5.99 -8.54 11.60
C TYR A 120 -6.59 -8.57 13.01
N PHE A 121 -7.55 -7.70 13.28
CA PHE A 121 -8.31 -7.68 14.53
C PHE A 121 -9.64 -8.43 14.44
N GLY A 122 -10.20 -8.55 13.24
CA GLY A 122 -11.50 -9.19 13.04
C GLY A 122 -12.36 -8.50 11.99
N TYR A 123 -13.63 -8.87 11.95
CA TYR A 123 -14.64 -8.33 11.04
C TYR A 123 -15.92 -7.97 11.76
N PHE A 124 -16.67 -7.01 11.22
CA PHE A 124 -17.98 -6.65 11.77
C PHE A 124 -18.99 -7.78 11.58
N GLY A 125 -19.78 -8.06 12.62
CA GLY A 125 -20.74 -9.17 12.65
C GLY A 125 -20.18 -10.48 13.24
N GLN A 126 -18.89 -10.53 13.58
CA GLN A 126 -18.32 -11.68 14.29
C GLN A 126 -18.87 -11.78 15.73
N ALA A 127 -18.94 -13.01 16.28
CA ALA A 127 -19.46 -13.24 17.63
C ALA A 127 -18.54 -12.71 18.75
N ARG A 128 -17.23 -12.63 18.50
CA ARG A 128 -16.23 -12.19 19.48
C ARG A 128 -16.06 -10.67 19.44
N LYS A 129 -15.94 -10.03 20.61
CA LYS A 129 -15.57 -8.61 20.67
C LYS A 129 -14.16 -8.39 20.10
N PHE A 130 -13.92 -7.21 19.56
CA PHE A 130 -12.58 -6.81 19.13
C PHE A 130 -11.67 -6.59 20.33
N GLU A 131 -10.46 -7.15 20.26
CA GLU A 131 -9.39 -6.92 21.23
C GLU A 131 -8.29 -6.12 20.53
N LEU A 132 -8.35 -4.78 20.61
CA LEU A 132 -7.46 -3.89 19.87
C LEU A 132 -6.09 -3.72 20.55
N SER A 133 -6.00 -4.02 21.85
CA SER A 133 -4.78 -3.92 22.64
C SER A 133 -3.81 -5.08 22.41
N ASP A 134 -4.32 -6.26 22.04
CA ASP A 134 -3.49 -7.45 21.84
C ASP A 134 -2.96 -7.52 20.40
N THR A 135 -1.87 -6.81 20.15
CA THR A 135 -1.13 -6.89 18.88
C THR A 135 -0.11 -8.03 18.84
N SER A 136 -0.04 -8.85 19.90
CA SER A 136 0.90 -9.98 19.98
C SER A 136 0.43 -11.20 19.17
N ARG A 137 -0.87 -11.27 18.91
CA ARG A 137 -1.50 -12.36 18.17
C ARG A 137 -1.53 -12.08 16.68
N LEU A 138 -0.72 -12.84 15.94
CA LEU A 138 -0.78 -12.91 14.49
C LEU A 138 -1.94 -13.79 14.06
N ILE A 139 -3.09 -13.18 13.84
CA ILE A 139 -4.27 -13.84 13.26
C ILE A 139 -4.38 -13.39 11.80
N LEU A 140 -4.77 -14.30 10.92
CA LEU A 140 -5.17 -13.97 9.55
C LEU A 140 -6.66 -14.28 9.37
N PRO A 141 -7.35 -13.55 8.48
CA PRO A 141 -8.64 -14.01 7.99
C PRO A 141 -8.52 -15.40 7.35
N SER A 142 -9.55 -16.22 7.47
CA SER A 142 -9.53 -17.60 6.95
C SER A 142 -9.38 -17.72 5.43
N ASP A 143 -9.67 -16.65 4.69
CA ASP A 143 -9.62 -16.56 3.23
C ASP A 143 -8.35 -15.86 2.70
N VAL A 144 -7.44 -15.49 3.59
CA VAL A 144 -6.19 -14.82 3.24
C VAL A 144 -5.00 -15.55 3.87
N ASN A 145 -4.01 -15.88 3.04
CA ASN A 145 -2.84 -16.64 3.48
C ASN A 145 -1.54 -15.80 3.52
N ASN A 146 -1.62 -14.51 3.20
CA ASN A 146 -0.44 -13.65 3.10
C ASN A 146 -0.35 -12.72 4.31
N PHE A 147 0.76 -12.80 5.04
CA PHE A 147 1.06 -11.87 6.11
C PHE A 147 1.49 -10.50 5.54
N PRO A 148 1.34 -9.43 6.35
CA PRO A 148 1.85 -8.12 5.97
C PRO A 148 3.35 -8.15 5.67
N ALA A 149 3.73 -7.60 4.53
CA ALA A 149 5.11 -7.42 4.13
C ALA A 149 5.53 -5.99 4.48
N ILE A 150 6.46 -5.86 5.43
CA ILE A 150 7.16 -4.59 5.66
C ILE A 150 8.12 -4.40 4.48
N ILE A 151 7.90 -3.33 3.72
CA ILE A 151 8.73 -3.05 2.57
C ILE A 151 9.92 -2.24 3.05
N ARG A 152 11.08 -2.89 3.07
CA ARG A 152 12.36 -2.21 3.25
C ARG A 152 12.86 -1.86 1.86
N GLU A 153 13.11 -0.59 1.62
CA GLU A 153 13.96 -0.19 0.50
C GLU A 153 15.33 -0.84 0.72
N GLU A 154 15.61 -1.93 0.01
CA GLU A 154 16.98 -2.24 -0.32
C GLU A 154 17.45 -1.11 -1.22
N SER A 155 18.31 -0.26 -0.70
CA SER A 155 19.10 0.69 -1.48
C SER A 155 19.76 -0.10 -2.61
N LYS A 156 19.21 0.00 -3.82
CA LYS A 156 19.83 -0.55 -5.03
C LYS A 156 21.12 0.24 -5.32
N HIS A 157 22.18 0.01 -4.55
CA HIS A 157 23.51 -0.09 -5.15
C HIS A 157 23.60 -1.46 -5.80
N THR A 158 22.91 -1.60 -6.93
CA THR A 158 23.28 -2.66 -7.87
C THR A 158 24.60 -2.22 -8.48
N GLU A 159 25.71 -2.64 -7.85
CA GLU A 159 26.93 -2.88 -8.62
C GLU A 159 26.49 -3.68 -9.86
N LYS A 160 26.76 -3.13 -11.04
CA LYS A 160 26.53 -3.79 -12.31
C LYS A 160 27.29 -5.12 -12.27
N LYS A 161 26.64 -6.21 -11.84
CA LYS A 161 27.10 -7.56 -12.13
C LYS A 161 27.17 -7.63 -13.64
N LYS A 162 28.41 -7.66 -14.17
CA LYS A 162 28.71 -7.93 -15.59
C LYS A 162 28.04 -9.26 -15.94
N VAL A 163 26.85 -9.18 -16.51
CA VAL A 163 26.19 -10.32 -17.12
C VAL A 163 26.98 -10.65 -18.38
N LYS A 164 27.78 -11.72 -18.29
CA LYS A 164 28.57 -12.27 -19.38
C LYS A 164 27.71 -13.28 -20.13
N TYR A 165 26.95 -12.83 -21.13
CA TYR A 165 26.37 -13.72 -22.14
C TYR A 165 26.93 -13.35 -23.51
N PRO A 166 27.84 -14.15 -24.09
CA PRO A 166 28.12 -14.06 -25.50
C PRO A 166 27.04 -14.84 -26.24
N LEU A 167 25.98 -14.15 -26.67
CA LEU A 167 25.15 -14.67 -27.76
C LEU A 167 25.95 -14.46 -29.04
N MET A 168 26.71 -15.47 -29.45
CA MET A 168 27.29 -15.55 -30.78
C MET A 168 26.15 -15.88 -31.75
N LEU A 169 25.75 -14.89 -32.54
CA LEU A 169 24.94 -15.13 -33.74
C LEU A 169 25.87 -15.77 -34.77
N ASP A 170 25.60 -17.02 -35.13
CA ASP A 170 26.23 -17.62 -36.31
C ASP A 170 25.77 -16.84 -37.54
N ARG A 171 26.70 -16.04 -38.07
CA ARG A 171 26.66 -15.49 -39.41
C ARG A 171 27.95 -15.91 -40.07
N ASP A 172 27.88 -16.91 -40.93
CA ASP A 172 28.07 -16.69 -42.37
C ASP A 172 28.02 -18.02 -43.16
N LYS A 173 27.23 -17.96 -44.24
CA LYS A 173 27.32 -18.63 -45.55
C LYS A 173 27.42 -20.16 -45.64
#